data_AF-A0A7Y1CH34-F1
#
_entry.id   AF-A0A7Y1CH34-F1
#
_cell.length_a   1.000
_cell.length_b   1.000
_cell.length_c   1.000
_cell.angle_alpha   90.00
_cell.angle_beta   90.00
_cell.angle_gamma   90.00
#
_symmetry.space_group_name_H-M   'P 1'
#
loop_
_entity.id
_entity.type
_entity.pdbx_description
1 polymer ?
#
loop_
_entity_poly.entity_id
_entity_poly.type
_entity_poly.pdbx_seq_one_letter_code
_entity_poly.pdbx_strand_id
1 'polypeptide(L)'
;MRVAAFCLLWITALPASAEPYAQLQLQGVPAHGALRANNGSFTVQVALVPDLQPQHRLRLLLDDQAYGTPSRGPELPLVNIDRGQHRLAVQVLDGERVLQQSAPITFTLLRAHRR
;
A
#
# COMPACT_ATOMS: atom_id res chain seq x y z
N MET A 1 -20.96 -51.16 28.05
CA MET A 1 -19.56 -50.95 27.61
C MET A 1 -19.55 -50.06 26.38
N ARG A 2 -18.93 -48.88 26.50
CA ARG A 2 -18.44 -47.95 25.46
C ARG A 2 -19.41 -47.50 24.34
N VAL A 3 -20.13 -46.41 24.63
CA VAL A 3 -20.63 -45.47 23.61
C VAL A 3 -19.48 -44.54 23.26
N ALA A 4 -19.03 -44.54 22.01
CA ALA A 4 -18.09 -43.55 21.48
C ALA A 4 -18.89 -42.52 20.68
N ALA A 5 -19.30 -41.46 21.36
CA ALA A 5 -19.67 -40.20 20.74
C ALA A 5 -18.46 -39.29 20.88
N PHE A 6 -17.82 -38.82 19.80
CA PHE A 6 -16.98 -37.62 19.91
C PHE A 6 -16.82 -36.92 18.55
N CYS A 7 -17.53 -35.80 18.47
CA CYS A 7 -17.12 -34.52 17.92
C CYS A 7 -16.77 -34.39 16.43
N LEU A 8 -17.78 -33.89 15.70
CA LEU A 8 -17.64 -32.92 14.62
C LEU A 8 -16.58 -31.84 14.94
N LEU A 9 -15.59 -31.68 14.07
CA LEU A 9 -14.72 -30.50 13.99
C LEU A 9 -14.64 -30.06 12.53
N TRP A 10 -15.73 -29.41 12.13
CA TRP A 10 -15.79 -28.57 10.94
C TRP A 10 -14.98 -27.32 11.28
N ILE A 11 -13.75 -27.24 10.77
CA ILE A 11 -12.99 -25.99 10.79
C ILE A 11 -13.67 -25.08 9.77
N THR A 12 -14.63 -24.27 10.22
CA THR A 12 -15.07 -23.12 9.44
C THR A 12 -13.94 -22.13 9.47
N ALA A 13 -13.11 -22.13 8.42
CA ALA A 13 -12.25 -21.00 8.13
C ALA A 13 -13.17 -19.78 8.03
N LEU A 14 -13.08 -18.86 8.99
CA LEU A 14 -13.73 -17.56 8.91
C LEU A 14 -13.28 -16.93 7.58
N PRO A 15 -14.19 -16.47 6.71
CA PRO A 15 -13.76 -15.81 5.49
C PRO A 15 -12.91 -14.62 5.92
N ALA A 16 -11.64 -14.61 5.50
CA ALA A 16 -10.86 -13.39 5.52
C ALA A 16 -11.73 -12.33 4.82
N SER A 17 -12.06 -11.25 5.52
CA SER A 17 -12.88 -10.16 4.99
C SER A 17 -12.42 -9.89 3.56
N ALA A 18 -13.31 -10.05 2.59
CA ALA A 18 -12.94 -9.88 1.19
C ALA A 18 -12.44 -8.45 1.01
N GLU A 19 -11.15 -8.31 0.73
CA GLU A 19 -10.53 -7.03 0.42
C GLU A 19 -11.31 -6.37 -0.73
N PRO A 20 -11.75 -5.11 -0.60
CA PRO A 20 -12.60 -4.47 -1.60
C PRO A 20 -11.92 -4.33 -2.96
N TYR A 21 -10.58 -4.35 -2.98
CA TYR A 21 -9.76 -4.38 -4.18
C TYR A 21 -8.97 -5.68 -4.24
N ALA A 22 -9.27 -6.50 -5.26
CA ALA A 22 -8.57 -7.74 -5.54
C ALA A 22 -7.09 -7.50 -5.90
N GLN A 23 -6.79 -6.31 -6.45
CA GLN A 23 -5.43 -5.83 -6.66
C GLN A 23 -5.27 -4.46 -6.03
N LEU A 24 -4.19 -4.25 -5.27
CA LEU A 24 -3.77 -2.95 -4.76
C LEU A 24 -2.25 -2.96 -4.62
N GLN A 25 -1.55 -2.40 -5.61
CA GLN A 25 -0.09 -2.46 -5.69
C GLN A 25 0.49 -1.13 -6.11
N LEU A 26 1.61 -0.75 -5.49
CA LEU A 26 2.41 0.39 -5.91
C LEU A 26 3.36 0.00 -7.05
N GLN A 27 3.53 0.91 -7.99
CA GLN A 27 4.42 0.82 -9.14
C GLN A 27 5.24 2.12 -9.25
N GLY A 28 6.27 2.12 -10.10
CA GLY A 28 7.15 3.29 -10.29
C GLY A 28 8.32 3.38 -9.31
N VAL A 29 8.47 2.40 -8.40
CA VAL A 29 9.66 2.21 -7.55
C VAL A 29 10.20 0.78 -7.70
N PRO A 30 11.52 0.57 -7.67
CA PRO A 30 12.10 -0.76 -7.70
C PRO A 30 11.89 -1.45 -6.34
N ALA A 31 11.36 -2.67 -6.34
CA ALA A 31 11.31 -3.49 -5.14
C ALA A 31 12.75 -3.82 -4.70
N HIS A 32 13.10 -3.45 -3.47
CA HIS A 32 14.42 -3.71 -2.86
C HIS A 32 15.61 -3.15 -3.66
N GLY A 33 15.39 -2.10 -4.48
CA GLY A 33 16.40 -1.49 -5.33
C GLY A 33 16.62 -0.01 -5.08
N ALA A 34 17.48 0.61 -5.89
CA ALA A 34 17.76 2.04 -5.82
C ALA A 34 16.97 2.82 -6.87
N LEU A 35 16.23 3.84 -6.45
CA LEU A 35 15.64 4.85 -7.32
C LEU A 35 16.54 6.09 -7.31
N ARG A 36 16.88 6.62 -8.49
CA ARG A 36 17.54 7.93 -8.59
C ARG A 36 16.53 9.01 -8.91
N ALA A 37 16.33 9.93 -7.96
CA ALA A 37 15.60 11.18 -8.19
C ALA A 37 16.43 12.33 -7.62
N ASN A 38 17.17 13.04 -8.48
CA ASN A 38 18.21 13.96 -8.02
C ASN A 38 17.68 15.11 -7.14
N ASN A 39 16.45 15.56 -7.39
CA ASN A 39 15.77 16.57 -6.58
C ASN A 39 14.93 15.99 -5.43
N GLY A 40 14.84 14.65 -5.31
CA GLY A 40 14.00 13.97 -4.32
C GLY A 40 12.52 13.89 -4.72
N SER A 41 12.16 14.27 -5.94
CA SER A 41 10.76 14.25 -6.41
C SER A 41 10.55 13.21 -7.49
N PHE A 42 9.50 12.42 -7.35
CA PHE A 42 9.11 11.34 -8.26
C PHE A 42 7.62 11.02 -8.11
N THR A 43 7.06 10.26 -9.03
CA THR A 43 5.65 9.85 -8.99
C THR A 43 5.57 8.34 -8.91
N VAL A 44 4.67 7.82 -8.09
CA VAL A 44 4.30 6.41 -8.07
C VAL A 44 2.90 6.23 -8.63
N GLN A 45 2.66 5.06 -9.21
CA GLN A 45 1.37 4.67 -9.75
C GLN A 45 0.77 3.59 -8.87
N VAL A 46 -0.54 3.64 -8.68
CA VAL A 46 -1.30 2.58 -8.01
C VAL A 46 -1.99 1.77 -9.07
N ALA A 47 -1.73 0.46 -9.08
CA ALA A 47 -2.50 -0.48 -9.87
C ALA A 47 -3.56 -1.12 -8.97
N LEU A 48 -4.83 -0.96 -9.36
CA LEU A 48 -5.98 -1.41 -8.60
C LEU A 48 -6.99 -2.14 -9.47
N VAL A 49 -7.66 -3.14 -8.90
CA VAL A 49 -8.76 -3.87 -9.54
C VAL A 49 -9.84 -4.11 -8.49
N PRO A 50 -11.09 -3.63 -8.69
CA PRO A 50 -11.55 -2.77 -9.79
C PRO A 50 -10.94 -1.35 -9.73
N ASP A 51 -11.34 -0.47 -10.65
CA ASP A 51 -11.00 0.96 -10.57
C ASP A 51 -11.48 1.61 -9.27
N LEU A 52 -10.90 2.76 -8.92
CA LEU A 52 -11.12 3.42 -7.64
C LEU A 52 -12.59 3.85 -7.57
N GLN A 53 -13.30 3.42 -6.55
CA GLN A 53 -14.71 3.76 -6.43
C GLN A 53 -14.85 5.25 -6.13
N PRO A 54 -15.90 5.93 -6.61
CA PRO A 54 -16.03 7.38 -6.49
C PRO A 54 -15.96 7.94 -5.07
N GLN A 55 -16.43 7.18 -4.07
CA GLN A 55 -16.38 7.56 -2.66
C GLN A 55 -15.04 7.25 -1.98
N HIS A 56 -14.20 6.41 -2.59
CA HIS A 56 -12.91 6.04 -2.01
C HIS A 56 -11.79 7.03 -2.36
N ARG A 57 -10.74 7.03 -1.52
CA ARG A 57 -9.53 7.85 -1.71
C ARG A 57 -8.28 7.00 -1.51
N LEU A 58 -7.19 7.38 -2.17
CA LEU A 58 -5.87 6.79 -2.00
C LEU A 58 -5.02 7.67 -1.09
N ARG A 59 -4.47 7.10 -0.02
CA ARG A 59 -3.49 7.78 0.84
C ARG A 59 -2.16 7.07 0.74
N LEU A 60 -1.12 7.81 0.36
CA LEU A 60 0.23 7.27 0.39
C LEU A 60 0.73 7.24 1.84
N LEU A 61 1.47 6.20 2.17
CA LEU A 61 2.30 6.14 3.38
C LEU A 61 3.76 6.24 2.97
N LEU A 62 4.50 7.13 3.63
CA LEU A 62 5.95 7.21 3.57
C LEU A 62 6.48 6.90 4.97
N ASP A 63 7.27 5.83 5.09
CA ASP A 63 7.85 5.39 6.36
C ASP A 63 6.77 5.22 7.46
N ASP A 64 5.66 4.60 7.06
CA ASP A 64 4.46 4.32 7.88
C ASP A 64 3.66 5.55 8.33
N GLN A 65 4.03 6.73 7.86
CA GLN A 65 3.31 7.97 8.12
C GLN A 65 2.50 8.38 6.90
N ALA A 66 1.31 8.96 7.14
CA ALA A 66 0.49 9.54 6.09
C ALA A 66 1.29 10.62 5.33
N TYR A 67 1.40 10.45 4.01
CA TYR A 67 2.11 11.37 3.14
C TYR A 67 1.15 12.10 2.21
N GLY A 68 1.20 13.42 2.24
CA GLY A 68 0.37 14.29 1.40
C GLY A 68 -1.12 14.21 1.73
N THR A 69 -1.94 14.73 0.82
CA THR A 69 -3.40 14.67 0.92
C THR A 69 -3.93 13.43 0.21
N PRO A 70 -5.00 12.77 0.71
CA PRO A 70 -5.62 11.66 0.01
C PRO A 70 -6.07 12.05 -1.41
N SER A 71 -5.73 11.24 -2.40
CA SER A 71 -6.00 11.47 -3.83
C SER A 71 -7.22 10.69 -4.31
N ARG A 72 -7.82 11.14 -5.41
CA ARG A 72 -8.82 10.38 -6.18
C ARG A 72 -8.21 9.67 -7.40
N GLY A 73 -6.97 9.98 -7.74
CA GLY A 73 -6.27 9.41 -8.89
C GLY A 73 -5.20 8.40 -8.47
N PRO A 74 -4.86 7.45 -9.37
CA PRO A 74 -3.85 6.42 -9.11
C PRO A 74 -2.41 6.96 -9.16
N GLU A 75 -2.19 8.17 -9.68
CA GLU A 75 -0.87 8.81 -9.70
C GLU A 75 -0.66 9.63 -8.44
N LEU A 76 0.39 9.28 -7.68
CA LEU A 76 0.69 9.89 -6.39
C LEU A 76 2.10 10.51 -6.43
N PRO A 77 2.21 11.84 -6.43
CA PRO A 77 3.51 12.51 -6.44
C PRO A 77 4.14 12.49 -5.03
N LEU A 78 5.45 12.31 -4.99
CA LEU A 78 6.30 12.58 -3.85
C LEU A 78 7.25 13.72 -4.20
N VAL A 79 7.43 14.63 -3.26
CA VAL A 79 8.18 15.87 -3.44
C VAL A 79 9.24 16.00 -2.36
N ASN A 80 10.48 16.24 -2.80
CA ASN A 80 11.62 16.54 -1.93
C ASN A 80 11.84 15.49 -0.82
N ILE A 81 11.68 14.21 -1.16
CA ILE A 81 12.01 13.11 -0.25
C ILE A 81 13.51 13.07 -0.03
N ASP A 82 13.92 12.81 1.21
CA ASP A 82 15.32 12.69 1.56
C ASP A 82 15.99 11.48 0.90
N ARG A 83 17.31 11.52 0.80
CA ARG A 83 18.06 10.35 0.32
C ARG A 83 18.10 9.30 1.42
N GLY A 84 18.17 8.02 1.04
CA GLY A 84 18.28 6.92 1.99
C GLY A 84 17.24 5.85 1.76
N GLN A 85 17.10 4.94 2.71
CA GLN A 85 16.11 3.87 2.64
C GLN A 85 14.73 4.42 3.06
N HIS A 86 13.72 4.10 2.25
CA HIS A 86 12.33 4.45 2.51
C HIS A 86 11.41 3.26 2.30
N ARG A 87 10.22 3.34 2.90
CA ARG A 87 9.14 2.38 2.76
C ARG A 87 7.88 3.09 2.26
N LEU A 88 7.30 2.59 1.18
CA LEU A 88 6.02 3.07 0.66
C LEU A 88 4.94 2.01 0.78
N ALA A 89 3.75 2.45 1.14
CA ALA A 89 2.53 1.68 0.99
C ALA A 89 1.41 2.63 0.55
N VAL A 90 0.30 2.08 0.05
CA VAL A 90 -0.90 2.86 -0.23
C VAL A 90 -2.07 2.28 0.53
N GLN A 91 -2.89 3.17 1.09
CA GLN A 91 -4.15 2.84 1.72
C GLN A 91 -5.31 3.28 0.83
N VAL A 92 -6.37 2.47 0.82
CA VAL A 92 -7.68 2.91 0.34
C VAL A 92 -8.51 3.35 1.54
N LEU A 93 -9.12 4.53 1.44
CA LEU A 93 -9.94 5.13 2.48
C LEU A 93 -11.39 5.28 2.02
N ASP A 94 -12.32 5.15 2.96
CA ASP A 94 -13.71 5.64 2.87
C ASP A 94 -13.94 6.63 4.01
N GLY A 95 -13.95 7.93 3.67
CA GLY A 95 -13.75 9.00 4.66
C GLY A 95 -12.40 8.84 5.38
N GLU A 96 -12.42 8.78 6.71
CA GLU A 96 -11.22 8.55 7.54
C GLU A 96 -10.92 7.06 7.79
N ARG A 97 -11.84 6.17 7.40
CA ARG A 97 -11.69 4.74 7.64
C ARG A 97 -10.74 4.14 6.61
N VAL A 98 -9.70 3.46 7.07
CA VAL A 98 -8.86 2.60 6.21
C VAL A 98 -9.65 1.35 5.85
N LEU A 99 -9.88 1.14 4.56
CA LEU A 99 -10.54 -0.05 4.04
C LEU A 99 -9.55 -1.17 3.74
N GLN A 100 -8.39 -0.81 3.17
CA GLN A 100 -7.38 -1.75 2.70
C GLN A 100 -6.02 -1.06 2.66
N GLN A 101 -4.93 -1.82 2.81
CA GLN A 101 -3.56 -1.34 2.62
C GLN A 101 -2.77 -2.31 1.73
N SER A 102 -1.94 -1.76 0.84
CA SER A 102 -1.02 -2.59 0.04
C SER A 102 0.07 -3.21 0.91
N ALA A 103 0.71 -4.26 0.38
CA ALA A 103 2.02 -4.64 0.89
C ALA A 103 2.99 -3.44 0.77
N PRO A 104 3.89 -3.24 1.75
CA PRO A 104 4.87 -2.17 1.68
C PRO A 104 6.01 -2.54 0.72
N ILE A 105 6.53 -1.54 0.00
CA ILE A 105 7.73 -1.65 -0.84
C ILE A 105 8.85 -0.87 -0.17
N THR A 106 9.99 -1.52 0.03
CA THR A 106 11.22 -0.87 0.52
C THR A 106 12.17 -0.60 -0.65
N PHE A 107 12.74 0.59 -0.70
CA PHE A 107 13.67 1.02 -1.74
C PHE A 107 14.67 2.05 -1.17
N THR A 108 15.74 2.32 -1.90
CA THR A 108 16.71 3.36 -1.55
C THR A 108 16.60 4.54 -2.52
N LEU A 109 16.38 5.75 -2.03
CA LEU A 109 16.39 6.97 -2.82
C LEU A 109 17.80 7.56 -2.91
N LEU A 110 18.28 7.75 -4.14
CA LEU A 110 19.53 8.41 -4.46
C LEU A 110 19.26 9.83 -4.96
N ARG A 111 19.89 10.81 -4.32
CA ARG A 111 19.89 12.23 -4.74
C ARG A 111 21.27 12.65 -5.23
N ALA A 112 21.32 13.71 -6.03
CA ALA A 112 22.59 14.36 -6.35
C ALA A 112 23.07 15.17 -5.14
N HIS A 113 24.35 15.03 -4.77
CA HIS A 113 24.97 15.95 -3.83
C HIS A 113 25.32 17.23 -4.59
N ARG A 114 24.69 18.36 -4.26
CA ARG A 114 25.25 19.66 -4.67
C ARG A 114 26.38 19.99 -3.70
N ARG A 115 27.58 20.22 -4.23
CA ARG A 115 28.69 20.75 -3.43
C ARG A 115 28.44 22.22 -3.13
#